data_AF-A0A2T9K3T3-F1
#
_entry.id   AF-A0A2T9K3T3-F1
#
_cell.length_a   1.000
_cell.length_b   1.000
_cell.length_c   1.000
_cell.angle_alpha   90.00
_cell.angle_beta   90.00
_cell.angle_gamma   90.00
#
_symmetry.space_group_name_H-M   'P 1'
#
loop_
_entity.id
_entity.type
_entity.pdbx_description
1 polymer ?
#
loop_
_entity_poly.entity_id
_entity_poly.type
_entity_poly.pdbx_seq_one_letter_code
_entity_poly.pdbx_strand_id
1 'polypeptide(L)'
;MPEPSASDRRKAAQLSDTFAHVRLVEALERGWEIGFRCQFCGHGKTWRRDVMLGRARPLLNCTMTEIQAKAVCPRCPGRMPVMTFNGVLQPADAARARWEVMNALMDAGLIPADYGYGHGGR
;
A
#
# COMPACT_ATOMS: atom_id res chain seq x y z
N MET A 1 -17.44 -18.62 20.59
CA MET A 1 -16.79 -17.30 20.71
C MET A 1 -17.76 -16.24 20.20
N PRO A 2 -17.99 -15.14 20.92
CA PRO A 2 -18.85 -14.06 20.44
C PRO A 2 -18.24 -13.42 19.19
N GLU A 3 -19.08 -13.03 18.25
CA GLU A 3 -18.65 -12.29 17.07
C GLU A 3 -18.05 -10.94 17.49
N PRO A 4 -16.90 -10.51 16.92
CA PRO A 4 -16.27 -9.26 17.29
C PRO A 4 -17.23 -8.09 17.06
N SER A 5 -17.33 -7.21 18.06
CA SER A 5 -18.21 -6.04 17.99
C SER A 5 -17.80 -5.13 16.82
N ALA A 6 -18.72 -4.30 16.33
CA ALA A 6 -18.40 -3.32 15.30
C ALA A 6 -17.30 -2.33 15.74
N SER A 7 -17.14 -2.12 17.04
CA SER A 7 -16.07 -1.28 17.61
C SER A 7 -14.70 -1.95 17.48
N ASP A 8 -14.60 -3.24 17.80
CA ASP A 8 -13.34 -4.01 17.70
C ASP A 8 -12.88 -4.14 16.26
N ARG A 9 -13.83 -4.34 15.35
CA ARG A 9 -13.60 -4.34 13.90
C ARG A 9 -12.99 -3.02 13.42
N ARG A 10 -13.57 -1.88 13.82
CA ARG A 10 -13.02 -0.56 13.47
C ARG A 10 -11.62 -0.33 14.04
N LYS A 11 -11.36 -0.74 15.28
CA LYS A 11 -10.03 -0.66 15.89
C LYS A 11 -9.01 -1.52 15.14
N ALA A 12 -9.37 -2.74 14.76
CA ALA A 12 -8.49 -3.62 13.98
C ALA A 12 -8.22 -3.08 12.56
N ALA A 13 -9.14 -2.30 11.99
CA ALA A 13 -8.96 -1.62 10.72
C ALA A 13 -8.06 -0.40 10.79
N GLN A 14 -7.83 0.15 11.99
CA GLN A 14 -7.15 1.43 12.14
C GLN A 14 -5.69 1.29 11.71
N LEU A 15 -5.30 2.05 10.69
CA LEU A 15 -3.91 2.20 10.31
C LEU A 15 -3.17 2.97 11.40
N SER A 16 -1.93 2.57 11.70
CA SER A 16 -1.06 3.42 12.50
C SER A 16 -0.70 4.67 11.70
N ASP A 17 -0.46 5.77 12.41
CA ASP A 17 -0.10 7.06 11.82
C ASP A 17 1.12 6.95 10.87
N THR A 18 2.09 6.12 11.25
CA THR A 18 3.29 5.78 10.47
C THR A 18 2.99 5.26 9.07
N PHE A 19 1.89 4.51 8.89
CA PHE A 19 1.52 3.93 7.59
C PHE A 19 0.40 4.68 6.90
N ALA A 20 -0.47 5.37 7.64
CA ALA A 20 -1.67 6.01 7.14
C ALA A 20 -1.40 7.00 5.99
N HIS A 21 -0.31 7.76 6.11
CA HIS A 21 0.07 8.81 5.17
C HIS A 21 1.05 8.37 4.08
N VAL A 22 1.55 7.14 4.15
CA VAL A 22 2.49 6.60 3.17
C VAL A 22 1.79 6.40 1.83
N ARG A 23 2.38 6.92 0.75
CA ARG A 23 1.89 6.66 -0.62
C ARG A 23 2.28 5.26 -1.09
N LEU A 24 1.50 4.69 -2.00
CA LEU A 24 1.82 3.37 -2.57
C LEU A 24 3.17 3.33 -3.28
N VAL A 25 3.56 4.41 -3.97
CA VAL A 25 4.88 4.51 -4.59
C VAL A 25 6.03 4.51 -3.57
N GLU A 26 5.82 5.06 -2.39
CA GLU A 26 6.83 5.05 -1.31
C GLU A 26 6.89 3.68 -0.63
N ALA A 27 5.75 2.99 -0.53
CA ALA A 27 5.74 1.58 -0.09
C ALA A 27 6.50 0.68 -1.09
N LEU A 28 6.35 0.96 -2.40
CA LEU A 28 7.12 0.29 -3.45
C LEU A 28 8.63 0.57 -3.31
N GLU A 29 9.02 1.82 -3.07
CA GLU A 29 10.42 2.21 -2.83
C GLU A 29 11.03 1.48 -1.64
N ARG A 30 10.27 1.33 -0.54
CA ARG A 30 10.71 0.60 0.65
C ARG A 30 10.65 -0.93 0.51
N GLY A 31 10.22 -1.43 -0.65
CA GLY A 31 10.07 -2.87 -0.91
C GLY A 31 9.01 -3.53 -0.04
N TRP A 32 7.95 -2.80 0.35
CA TRP A 32 6.91 -3.34 1.21
C TRP A 32 6.00 -4.32 0.48
N GLU A 33 5.63 -5.37 1.18
CA GLU A 33 4.48 -6.21 0.85
C GLU A 33 3.28 -5.76 1.68
N ILE A 34 2.16 -5.48 1.01
CA ILE A 34 0.95 -4.99 1.67
C ILE A 34 -0.10 -6.10 1.68
N GLY A 35 -0.38 -6.64 2.86
CA GLY A 35 -1.47 -7.57 3.09
C GLY A 35 -2.79 -6.84 3.28
N PHE A 36 -3.87 -7.40 2.75
CA PHE A 36 -5.24 -6.94 2.94
C PHE A 36 -6.06 -8.12 3.43
N ARG A 37 -6.73 -8.00 4.57
CA ARG A 37 -7.63 -9.03 5.12
C ARG A 37 -9.01 -8.45 5.33
N CYS A 38 -10.03 -9.07 4.73
CA CYS A 38 -11.42 -8.69 4.97
C CYS A 38 -11.81 -9.00 6.42
N GLN A 39 -12.39 -8.01 7.11
CA GLN A 39 -12.86 -8.16 8.49
C GLN A 39 -14.10 -9.05 8.65
N PHE A 40 -14.81 -9.33 7.56
CA PHE A 40 -16.09 -10.06 7.59
C PHE A 40 -15.93 -11.52 7.19
N CYS A 41 -15.33 -11.79 6.03
CA CYS A 41 -15.15 -13.16 5.52
C CYS A 41 -13.72 -13.70 5.67
N GLY A 42 -12.79 -12.90 6.22
CA GLY A 42 -11.39 -13.29 6.39
C GLY A 42 -10.56 -13.39 5.10
N HIS A 43 -11.16 -13.18 3.92
CA HIS A 43 -10.45 -13.27 2.65
C HIS A 43 -9.24 -12.33 2.61
N GLY A 44 -8.08 -12.90 2.28
CA GLY A 44 -6.80 -12.21 2.25
C GLY A 44 -6.26 -12.06 0.83
N LYS A 45 -5.55 -10.96 0.56
CA LYS A 45 -4.70 -10.80 -0.62
C LYS A 45 -3.44 -10.02 -0.24
N THR A 46 -2.35 -10.27 -0.93
CA THR A 46 -1.10 -9.52 -0.76
C THR A 46 -0.77 -8.77 -2.03
N TRP A 47 -0.34 -7.52 -1.90
CA TRP A 47 0.19 -6.70 -2.98
C TRP A 47 1.70 -6.65 -2.84
N ARG A 48 2.36 -7.12 -3.89
CA ARG A 48 3.80 -7.06 -4.10
C ARG A 48 4.08 -6.13 -5.28
N ARG A 49 5.36 -5.93 -5.61
CA ARG A 49 5.81 -5.05 -6.69
C ARG A 49 5.06 -5.25 -8.02
N ASP A 50 4.88 -6.49 -8.45
CA ASP A 50 4.15 -6.85 -9.67
C ASP A 50 2.71 -6.33 -9.65
N VAL A 51 2.03 -6.48 -8.52
CA VAL A 51 0.66 -6.00 -8.32
C VAL A 51 0.61 -4.47 -8.28
N MET A 52 1.55 -3.85 -7.58
CA MET A 52 1.63 -2.40 -7.42
C MET A 52 1.84 -1.69 -8.76
N LEU A 53 2.74 -2.22 -9.59
CA LEU A 53 3.06 -1.68 -10.91
C LEU A 53 2.08 -2.11 -12.01
N GLY A 54 1.34 -3.20 -11.79
CA GLY A 54 0.29 -3.67 -12.68
C GLY A 54 -1.08 -3.12 -12.29
N ARG A 55 -1.92 -3.97 -11.70
CA ARG A 55 -3.34 -3.67 -11.41
C ARG A 55 -3.59 -2.50 -10.46
N ALA A 56 -2.65 -2.21 -9.57
CA ALA A 56 -2.78 -1.11 -8.60
C ALA A 56 -2.05 0.17 -9.06
N ARG A 57 -1.53 0.21 -10.29
CA ARG A 57 -0.86 1.38 -10.89
C ARG A 57 -1.62 2.70 -10.73
N PRO A 58 -2.96 2.78 -10.92
CA PRO A 58 -3.70 4.03 -10.74
C PRO A 58 -3.68 4.58 -9.30
N LEU A 59 -3.28 3.76 -8.34
CA LEU A 59 -3.25 4.10 -6.91
C LEU A 59 -1.85 4.48 -6.43
N LEU A 60 -0.84 4.55 -7.30
CA LEU A 60 0.56 4.81 -6.91
C LEU A 60 0.73 6.12 -6.12
N ASN A 61 -0.04 7.17 -6.44
CA ASN A 61 -0.03 8.44 -5.71
C ASN A 61 -1.01 8.48 -4.53
N CYS A 62 -1.85 7.47 -4.34
CA CYS A 62 -2.75 7.42 -3.19
C CYS A 62 -2.00 6.98 -1.93
N THR A 63 -2.42 7.56 -0.80
CA THR A 63 -2.03 7.14 0.55
C THR A 63 -2.68 5.82 0.93
N MET A 64 -2.10 5.11 1.91
CA MET A 64 -2.70 3.87 2.42
C MET A 64 -4.13 4.07 2.95
N THR A 65 -4.41 5.23 3.55
CA THR A 65 -5.75 5.57 4.02
C THR A 65 -6.75 5.66 2.86
N GLU A 66 -6.39 6.34 1.77
CA GLU A 66 -7.24 6.43 0.58
C GLU A 66 -7.43 5.06 -0.09
N ILE A 67 -6.37 4.25 -0.12
CA ILE A 67 -6.42 2.88 -0.65
C ILE A 67 -7.36 2.03 0.20
N GLN A 68 -7.27 2.10 1.53
CA GLN A 68 -8.13 1.36 2.45
C GLN A 68 -9.60 1.74 2.27
N ALA A 69 -9.89 3.03 2.09
CA ALA A 69 -11.24 3.53 1.85
C ALA A 69 -11.83 3.04 0.50
N LYS A 70 -10.98 2.91 -0.53
CA LYS A 70 -11.37 2.38 -1.86
C LYS A 70 -11.43 0.86 -1.91
N ALA A 71 -10.79 0.15 -0.98
CA ALA A 71 -10.66 -1.29 -1.03
C ALA A 71 -11.97 -2.02 -0.69
N VAL A 72 -12.44 -2.83 -1.64
CA VAL A 72 -13.63 -3.68 -1.52
C VAL A 72 -13.22 -5.15 -1.51
N CYS A 73 -13.92 -5.96 -0.69
CA CYS A 73 -13.73 -7.40 -0.71
C CYS A 73 -14.35 -8.03 -1.97
N PRO A 74 -13.63 -8.89 -2.71
CA PRO A 74 -14.19 -9.54 -3.90
C PRO A 74 -15.20 -10.66 -3.58
N ARG A 75 -15.34 -11.07 -2.30
CA ARG A 75 -16.19 -12.20 -1.89
C ARG A 75 -17.42 -11.80 -1.07
N CYS A 76 -17.48 -10.58 -0.56
CA CYS A 76 -18.59 -10.12 0.28
C CYS A 76 -18.70 -8.58 0.20
N PRO A 77 -19.81 -7.96 0.63
CA PRO A 77 -19.96 -6.50 0.63
C PRO A 77 -19.06 -5.77 1.66
N GLY A 78 -18.14 -6.48 2.31
CA GLY A 78 -17.21 -5.93 3.29
C GLY A 78 -16.27 -4.88 2.69
N ARG A 79 -16.07 -3.79 3.45
CA ARG A 79 -15.17 -2.68 3.14
C ARG A 79 -14.13 -2.51 4.24
N MET A 80 -13.15 -1.63 3.99
CA MET A 80 -12.07 -1.29 4.92
C MET A 80 -11.32 -2.54 5.41
N PRO A 81 -10.56 -3.23 4.55
CA PRO A 81 -9.77 -4.38 5.00
C PRO A 81 -8.77 -3.97 6.09
N VAL A 82 -8.44 -4.90 6.98
CA VAL A 82 -7.25 -4.79 7.84
C VAL A 82 -6.04 -4.85 6.92
N MET A 83 -5.16 -3.86 7.03
CA MET A 83 -3.93 -3.79 6.25
C MET A 83 -2.74 -4.19 7.12
N THR A 84 -1.82 -4.96 6.55
CA THR A 84 -0.56 -5.34 7.19
C THR A 84 0.60 -4.98 6.27
N PHE A 85 1.70 -4.53 6.83
CA PHE A 85 2.87 -4.09 6.08
C PHE A 85 4.06 -4.96 6.48
N ASN A 86 4.71 -5.56 5.49
CA ASN A 86 5.91 -6.36 5.70
C ASN A 86 7.05 -5.77 4.87
N GLY A 87 8.16 -5.41 5.51
CA GLY A 87 9.30 -4.77 4.85
C GLY A 87 10.08 -3.86 5.80
N VAL A 88 11.10 -3.19 5.28
CA VAL A 88 11.96 -2.30 6.06
C VAL A 88 11.33 -0.91 6.21
N LEU A 89 11.30 -0.36 7.42
CA LEU A 89 10.73 0.98 7.65
C LEU A 89 11.53 2.08 6.94
N GLN A 90 12.86 1.94 6.97
CA GLN A 90 13.81 2.78 6.25
C GLN A 90 14.86 1.88 5.59
N PRO A 91 15.10 2.01 4.27
CA PRO A 91 16.15 1.27 3.61
C PRO A 91 17.53 1.72 4.10
N ALA A 92 18.47 0.79 4.21
CA ALA A 92 19.85 1.10 4.61
C ALA A 92 20.57 2.03 3.62
N ASP A 93 20.20 1.95 2.34
CA ASP A 93 20.67 2.83 1.28
C ASP A 93 19.46 3.44 0.55
N ALA A 94 19.06 4.64 1.00
CA ALA A 94 17.93 5.36 0.44
C ALA A 94 18.18 5.79 -1.01
N ALA A 95 19.43 6.12 -1.38
CA ALA A 95 19.75 6.53 -2.74
C ALA A 95 19.58 5.37 -3.72
N ARG A 96 20.07 4.19 -3.33
CA ARG A 96 19.89 2.96 -4.11
C ARG A 96 18.41 2.57 -4.21
N ALA A 97 17.67 2.56 -3.10
CA ALA A 97 16.24 2.26 -3.12
C ALA A 97 15.46 3.21 -4.05
N ARG A 98 15.79 4.51 -3.99
CA ARG A 98 15.24 5.53 -4.89
C ARG A 98 15.58 5.27 -6.36
N TRP A 99 16.80 4.84 -6.65
CA TRP A 99 17.21 4.50 -8.02
C TRP A 99 16.48 3.24 -8.53
N GLU A 100 16.35 2.22 -7.69
CA GLU A 100 15.64 0.98 -8.02
C GLU A 100 14.15 1.23 -8.31
N VAL A 101 13.48 2.12 -7.56
CA VAL A 101 12.08 2.46 -7.82
C VAL A 101 11.93 3.30 -9.09
N MET A 102 12.85 4.22 -9.38
CA MET A 102 12.83 4.97 -10.65
C MET A 102 12.91 4.03 -11.84
N ASN A 103 13.84 3.06 -11.83
CA ASN A 103 13.92 2.06 -12.88
C ASN A 103 12.65 1.21 -12.96
N ALA A 104 12.09 0.80 -11.82
CA ALA A 104 10.83 0.06 -11.76
C ALA A 104 9.67 0.77 -12.48
N LEU A 105 9.57 2.08 -12.26
CA LEU A 105 8.55 2.92 -12.88
C LEU A 105 8.80 3.03 -14.38
N MET A 106 10.04 3.32 -14.80
CA MET A 106 10.39 3.41 -16.22
C MET A 106 10.13 2.08 -16.97
N ASP A 107 10.51 0.95 -16.38
CA ASP A 107 10.25 -0.39 -16.93
C ASP A 107 8.75 -0.68 -17.06
N ALA A 108 7.92 -0.12 -16.18
CA ALA A 108 6.46 -0.20 -16.23
C ALA A 108 5.83 0.83 -17.20
N GLY A 109 6.63 1.61 -17.93
CA GLY A 109 6.17 2.67 -18.82
C GLY A 109 5.51 3.82 -18.06
N LEU A 110 6.05 4.17 -16.89
CA LEU A 110 5.65 5.29 -16.05
C LEU A 110 6.73 6.36 -16.04
N ILE A 111 6.32 7.62 -15.90
CA ILE A 111 7.23 8.78 -15.79
C ILE A 111 7.52 8.98 -14.29
N PRO A 112 8.76 8.77 -13.80
CA PRO A 112 9.04 8.88 -12.36
C PRO A 112 8.76 10.28 -11.78
N ALA A 113 8.86 11.33 -12.60
CA ALA A 113 8.61 12.71 -12.19
C ALA A 113 7.17 12.93 -11.70
N ASP A 114 6.18 12.22 -12.26
CA ASP A 114 4.76 12.29 -11.86
C ASP A 114 4.53 11.79 -10.41
N TYR A 115 5.53 11.14 -9.83
CA TYR A 115 5.51 10.57 -8.50
C TYR A 115 6.48 11.25 -7.52
N GLY A 116 7.20 12.29 -7.97
CA GLY A 116 8.20 13.02 -7.17
C GLY A 116 9.63 12.52 -7.33
N TYR A 117 9.91 11.67 -8.32
CA TYR A 117 11.25 11.17 -8.62
C TYR A 117 11.82 11.90 -9.84
N GLY A 118 12.64 12.93 -9.61
CA GLY A 118 13.31 13.71 -10.65
C GLY A 118 14.27 14.76 -10.08
N HIS A 119 15.11 15.35 -10.95
CA HIS A 119 16.00 16.47 -10.60
C HIS A 119 15.16 17.75 -10.39
N GLY A 120 14.50 17.85 -9.25
CA GLY A 120 13.67 19.01 -8.90
C GLY A 120 12.98 18.91 -7.54
N GLY A 121 13.49 18.06 -6.63
CA GLY A 121 13.04 18.04 -5.25
C GLY A 121 13.68 19.19 -4.49
N ARG A 122 12.87 20.22 -4.23
CA ARG A 122 13.15 21.25 -3.23
C ARG A 122 13.02 20.66 -1.83
#